data_AF-A0A9J6GZQ2-F1
#
_entry.id   AF-A0A9J6GZQ2-F1
#
_cell.length_a   1.000
_cell.length_b   1.000
_cell.length_c   1.000
_cell.angle_alpha   90.00
_cell.angle_beta   90.00
_cell.angle_gamma   90.00
#
_symmetry.space_group_name_H-M   'P 1'
#
loop_
_entity.id
_entity.type
_entity.pdbx_description
1 polymer ?
#
loop_
_entity_poly.entity_id
_entity_poly.type
_entity_poly.pdbx_seq_one_letter_code
_entity_poly.pdbx_strand_id
1 'polypeptide(L)'
;MQVSCWNHTNGCNIITAAADISRHFHHECGHHMASCPKCSAKILASDVCAHLQSHCDASKMPSEAAIQARQTVCEKQQHPSMTCSDVTKLSRELANCDSMDMSSIQAQLKEISRAFKIVVGDTLSDYAPEDERHSRRSLLKTLLAESRIKGLKNRSG
;
A
#
# COMPACT_ATOMS: atom_id res chain seq x y z
N MET A 1 11.63 21.81 -6.57
CA MET A 1 12.03 21.13 -7.83
C MET A 1 10.77 20.86 -8.63
N GLN A 2 10.73 21.29 -9.89
CA GLN A 2 9.64 21.00 -10.83
C GLN A 2 10.12 19.98 -11.86
N VAL A 3 9.21 19.13 -12.31
CA VAL A 3 9.47 18.06 -13.29
C VAL A 3 8.33 18.01 -14.31
N SER A 4 8.67 17.73 -15.56
CA SER A 4 7.70 17.43 -16.61
C SER A 4 7.11 16.04 -16.45
N CYS A 5 5.87 15.84 -16.88
CA CYS A 5 5.26 14.52 -16.98
C CYS A 5 6.08 13.57 -17.85
N TRP A 6 6.20 12.30 -17.44
CA TRP A 6 6.85 11.25 -18.24
C TRP A 6 6.16 11.01 -19.60
N ASN A 7 4.88 11.37 -19.72
CA ASN A 7 4.11 11.28 -20.95
C ASN A 7 4.14 12.57 -21.79
N HIS A 8 5.16 13.41 -21.63
CA HIS A 8 5.29 14.65 -22.42
C HIS A 8 5.35 14.39 -23.92
N THR A 9 6.06 13.34 -24.34
CA THR A 9 6.12 12.88 -25.74
C THR A 9 4.78 12.40 -26.28
N ASN A 10 3.85 12.00 -25.40
CA ASN A 10 2.50 11.58 -25.75
C ASN A 10 1.48 12.74 -25.64
N GLY A 11 1.95 13.98 -25.43
CA GLY A 11 1.11 15.19 -25.41
C GLY A 11 0.80 15.76 -24.01
N CYS A 12 1.30 15.16 -22.93
CA CYS A 12 1.07 15.71 -21.59
C CYS A 12 2.00 16.90 -21.30
N ASN A 13 1.44 18.10 -21.21
CA ASN A 13 2.21 19.33 -20.96
C ASN A 13 2.29 19.72 -19.47
N ILE A 14 1.94 18.81 -18.56
CA ILE A 14 1.97 19.10 -17.12
C ILE A 14 3.42 19.18 -16.63
N ILE A 15 3.70 20.27 -15.92
CA ILE A 15 4.91 20.48 -15.11
C ILE A 15 4.43 20.67 -13.68
N THR A 16 4.88 19.82 -12.76
CA THR A 16 4.45 19.85 -11.36
C THR A 16 5.63 19.62 -10.41
N ALA A 17 5.40 19.76 -9.11
CA ALA A 17 6.40 19.45 -8.11
C ALA A 17 6.79 17.96 -8.19
N ALA A 18 8.07 17.64 -7.96
CA ALA A 18 8.54 16.26 -7.96
C ALA A 18 7.75 15.34 -6.99
N ALA A 19 7.25 15.87 -5.88
CA ALA A 19 6.42 15.13 -4.93
C ALA A 19 5.03 14.74 -5.48
N ASP A 20 4.53 15.49 -6.48
CA ASP A 20 3.17 15.34 -7.00
C ASP A 20 3.11 14.60 -8.35
N ILE A 21 4.26 14.40 -9.00
CA ILE A 21 4.33 13.79 -10.34
C ILE A 21 3.77 12.36 -10.37
N SER A 22 3.94 11.60 -9.30
CA SER A 22 3.40 10.24 -9.19
C SER A 22 1.87 10.26 -9.13
N ARG A 23 1.28 11.16 -8.34
CA ARG A 23 -0.17 11.33 -8.26
C ARG A 23 -0.74 11.73 -9.61
N HIS A 24 -0.12 12.71 -10.26
CA HIS A 24 -0.52 13.13 -11.61
C HIS A 24 -0.49 11.95 -12.59
N PHE A 25 0.60 11.18 -12.62
CA PHE A 25 0.74 10.06 -13.54
C PHE A 25 -0.35 8.99 -13.37
N HIS A 26 -0.65 8.61 -12.13
CA HIS A 26 -1.58 7.51 -11.85
C HIS A 26 -3.06 7.90 -11.95
N HIS A 27 -3.40 9.14 -11.60
CA HIS A 27 -4.81 9.52 -11.39
C HIS A 27 -5.32 10.60 -12.34
N GLU A 28 -4.43 11.38 -12.94
CA GLU A 28 -4.83 12.59 -13.68
C GLU A 28 -4.40 12.55 -15.15
N CYS A 29 -3.30 11.85 -15.46
CA CYS A 29 -2.70 11.88 -16.78
C CYS A 29 -3.49 11.06 -17.80
N GLY A 30 -4.29 11.72 -18.65
CA GLY A 30 -5.02 11.05 -19.75
C GLY A 30 -4.12 10.53 -20.89
N HIS A 31 -2.83 10.87 -20.89
CA HIS A 31 -1.89 10.56 -21.97
C HIS A 31 -1.02 9.33 -21.71
N HIS A 32 -1.30 8.56 -20.65
CA HIS A 32 -0.62 7.28 -20.47
C HIS A 32 -1.20 6.22 -21.42
N MET A 33 -0.34 5.30 -21.87
CA MET A 33 -0.78 4.20 -22.72
C MET A 33 -1.34 3.06 -21.87
N ALA A 34 -2.59 2.69 -22.13
CA ALA A 34 -3.22 1.48 -21.62
C ALA A 34 -3.18 0.36 -22.67
N SER A 35 -3.14 -0.88 -22.23
CA SER A 35 -3.37 -2.03 -23.11
C SER A 35 -4.87 -2.36 -23.11
N CYS A 36 -5.48 -2.46 -24.28
CA CYS A 36 -6.84 -2.96 -24.38
C CYS A 36 -6.89 -4.44 -23.98
N PRO A 37 -7.75 -4.86 -23.02
CA PRO A 37 -7.81 -6.25 -22.59
C PRO A 37 -8.40 -7.20 -23.65
N LYS A 38 -9.05 -6.66 -24.70
CA LYS A 38 -9.69 -7.45 -25.76
C LYS A 38 -8.78 -7.74 -26.96
N CYS A 39 -7.94 -6.77 -27.34
CA CYS A 39 -7.11 -6.86 -28.55
C CYS A 39 -5.63 -6.56 -28.31
N SER A 40 -5.23 -6.29 -27.06
CA SER A 40 -3.87 -5.92 -26.66
C SER A 40 -3.31 -4.65 -27.30
N ALA A 41 -4.12 -3.89 -28.04
CA ALA A 41 -3.71 -2.62 -28.62
C ALA A 41 -3.30 -1.63 -27.52
N LYS A 42 -2.19 -0.92 -27.74
CA LYS A 42 -1.78 0.21 -26.92
C LYS A 42 -2.61 1.43 -27.32
N ILE A 43 -3.40 1.94 -26.41
CA ILE A 43 -4.34 3.05 -26.61
C ILE A 43 -4.12 4.10 -25.52
N LEU A 44 -4.33 5.37 -25.82
CA LEU A 44 -4.29 6.40 -24.79
C LEU A 44 -5.44 6.17 -23.80
N ALA A 45 -5.19 6.43 -22.52
CA ALA A 45 -6.20 6.27 -21.47
C ALA A 45 -7.47 7.08 -21.76
N SER A 46 -7.33 8.29 -22.34
CA SER A 46 -8.44 9.11 -22.80
C SER A 46 -9.32 8.44 -23.85
N ASP A 47 -8.74 7.58 -24.67
CA ASP A 47 -9.37 7.04 -25.88
C ASP A 47 -9.91 5.63 -25.66
N VAL A 48 -9.76 5.07 -24.45
CA VAL A 48 -10.22 3.71 -24.12
C VAL A 48 -11.72 3.56 -24.39
N CYS A 49 -12.54 4.52 -23.98
CA CYS A 49 -13.97 4.48 -24.22
C CYS A 49 -14.31 4.49 -25.71
N ALA A 50 -13.68 5.38 -26.48
CA ALA A 50 -13.91 5.48 -27.92
C ALA A 50 -13.47 4.20 -28.64
N HIS A 51 -12.31 3.65 -28.28
CA HIS A 51 -11.80 2.38 -28.80
C HIS A 51 -12.74 1.19 -28.54
N LEU A 52 -13.32 1.13 -27.34
CA LEU A 52 -14.25 0.06 -26.99
C LEU A 52 -15.60 0.18 -27.72
N GLN A 53 -16.04 1.41 -28.01
CA GLN A 53 -17.26 1.69 -28.76
C GLN A 53 -17.12 1.39 -30.26
N SER A 54 -15.92 1.53 -30.84
CA SER A 54 -15.67 1.30 -32.27
C SER A 54 -15.55 -0.18 -32.66
N HIS A 55 -16.23 -1.09 -31.96
CA HIS A 55 -16.09 -2.54 -32.12
C HIS A 55 -14.64 -3.00 -32.06
N CYS A 56 -14.02 -2.91 -30.88
CA CYS A 56 -12.70 -3.48 -30.62
C CYS A 56 -12.66 -4.98 -31.01
N ASP A 57 -12.12 -5.28 -32.20
CA ASP A 57 -12.02 -6.63 -32.74
C ASP A 57 -10.85 -7.40 -32.13
N ALA A 58 -11.15 -8.46 -31.37
CA ALA A 58 -10.16 -9.42 -30.88
C ALA A 58 -9.43 -10.17 -32.02
N SER A 59 -9.93 -10.11 -33.26
CA SER A 59 -9.28 -10.73 -34.41
C SER A 59 -8.04 -9.96 -34.90
N LYS A 60 -7.81 -8.72 -34.44
CA LYS A 60 -6.61 -7.93 -34.75
C LYS A 60 -5.50 -8.14 -33.72
N MET A 61 -5.35 -9.35 -33.20
CA MET A 61 -4.16 -9.70 -32.43
C MET A 61 -2.94 -9.55 -33.33
N PRO A 62 -1.92 -8.77 -32.95
CA PRO A 62 -0.61 -8.91 -33.55
C PRO A 62 -0.19 -10.36 -33.35
N SER A 63 0.19 -11.06 -34.43
CA SER A 63 0.76 -12.40 -34.28
C SER A 63 1.99 -12.33 -33.36
N GLU A 64 2.35 -13.45 -32.73
CA GLU A 64 3.55 -13.56 -31.87
C GLU A 64 4.81 -12.98 -32.56
N ALA A 65 4.90 -13.11 -33.89
CA ALA A 65 5.95 -12.53 -34.73
C ALA A 65 5.91 -10.99 -34.81
N ALA A 66 4.73 -10.37 -34.79
CA ALA A 66 4.56 -8.91 -34.78
C ALA A 66 4.86 -8.29 -33.41
N ILE A 67 4.73 -9.06 -32.32
CA ILE A 67 5.12 -8.63 -30.97
C ILE A 67 6.64 -8.53 -30.86
N GLN A 68 7.38 -9.50 -31.43
CA GLN A 68 8.85 -9.45 -31.50
C GLN A 68 9.37 -8.36 -32.44
N ALA A 69 8.72 -8.13 -33.59
CA ALA A 69 9.11 -7.07 -34.53
C ALA A 69 8.81 -5.64 -34.03
N ARG A 70 7.90 -5.48 -33.05
CA ARG A 70 7.61 -4.18 -32.43
C ARG A 70 8.52 -3.84 -31.24
N GLN A 71 9.23 -4.82 -30.69
CA GLN A 71 10.26 -4.60 -29.68
C GLN A 71 11.55 -4.00 -30.26
N THR A 72 11.71 -3.97 -31.59
CA THR A 72 12.91 -3.41 -32.25
C THR A 72 12.75 -1.95 -32.72
N VAL A 73 11.54 -1.36 -32.66
CA VAL A 73 11.31 0.05 -33.06
C VAL A 73 11.27 1.00 -31.85
N CYS A 74 12.04 0.70 -30.81
CA CYS A 74 12.41 1.69 -29.79
C CYS A 74 13.90 2.04 -29.86
N GLU A 75 14.52 1.89 -31.03
CA GLU A 75 15.85 2.43 -31.30
C GLU A 75 15.76 3.90 -31.69
N LYS A 76 15.94 4.75 -30.66
CA LYS A 76 16.41 6.15 -30.66
C LYS A 76 15.60 7.00 -29.69
N GLN A 77 15.54 6.59 -28.44
CA GLN A 77 15.52 7.56 -27.36
C GLN A 77 16.68 7.23 -26.44
N GLN A 78 17.57 8.20 -26.30
CA GLN A 78 18.81 8.11 -25.55
C GLN A 78 18.49 8.29 -24.07
N HIS A 79 17.74 7.34 -23.52
CA HIS A 79 17.63 7.09 -22.09
C HIS A 79 18.41 5.81 -21.79
N PRO A 80 19.06 5.69 -20.62
CA PRO A 80 19.76 4.47 -20.23
C PRO A 80 18.76 3.31 -20.25
N SER A 81 18.81 2.54 -21.33
CA SER A 81 17.96 1.40 -21.60
C SER A 81 18.33 0.30 -20.60
N MET A 82 17.53 0.13 -19.56
CA MET A 82 17.62 -1.05 -18.71
C MET A 82 17.29 -2.27 -19.56
N THR A 83 18.28 -3.14 -19.72
CA THR A 83 18.18 -4.41 -20.44
C THR A 83 17.28 -5.38 -19.67
N CYS A 84 16.82 -6.47 -20.31
CA CYS A 84 16.10 -7.54 -19.61
C CYS A 84 16.93 -8.14 -18.45
N SER A 85 18.26 -8.14 -18.57
CA SER A 85 19.18 -8.49 -17.49
C SER A 85 19.14 -7.49 -16.33
N ASP A 86 18.92 -6.21 -16.59
CA ASP A 86 18.78 -5.19 -15.55
C ASP A 86 17.42 -5.29 -14.85
N VAL A 87 16.34 -5.58 -15.59
CA VAL A 87 15.01 -5.81 -15.01
C VAL A 87 15.02 -7.04 -14.10
N THR A 88 15.67 -8.13 -14.50
CA THR A 88 15.80 -9.34 -13.67
C THR A 88 16.71 -9.14 -12.46
N LYS A 89 17.75 -8.30 -12.58
CA LYS A 89 18.61 -7.91 -11.45
C LYS A 89 17.85 -7.04 -10.45
N LEU A 90 17.13 -6.01 -10.91
CA LEU A 90 16.25 -5.19 -10.08
C LEU A 90 15.12 -5.99 -9.45
N SER A 91 14.56 -6.98 -10.17
CA SER A 91 13.52 -7.86 -9.64
C SER A 91 14.06 -8.78 -8.53
N ARG A 92 15.33 -9.20 -8.62
CA ARG A 92 16.01 -9.94 -7.55
C ARG A 92 16.37 -9.04 -6.36
N GLU A 93 16.78 -7.80 -6.62
CA GLU A 93 17.02 -6.80 -5.58
C GLU A 93 15.71 -6.41 -4.86
N LEU A 94 14.59 -6.30 -5.56
CA LEU A 94 13.26 -6.06 -4.99
C LEU A 94 12.76 -7.26 -4.19
N ALA A 95 12.99 -8.49 -4.67
CA ALA A 95 12.72 -9.71 -3.90
C ALA A 95 13.59 -9.83 -2.63
N ASN A 96 14.77 -9.18 -2.62
CA ASN A 96 15.61 -9.08 -1.43
C ASN A 96 15.15 -7.96 -0.46
N CYS A 97 14.20 -7.11 -0.84
CA CYS A 97 13.62 -6.08 0.04
C CYS A 97 12.42 -6.57 0.87
N ASP A 98 11.97 -7.82 0.70
CA ASP A 98 10.82 -8.37 1.42
C ASP A 98 11.13 -8.85 2.86
N SER A 99 12.26 -8.43 3.44
CA SER A 99 12.51 -8.64 4.87
C SER A 99 12.98 -7.39 5.59
N MET A 100 12.17 -6.33 5.54
CA MET A 100 11.97 -5.62 6.81
C MET A 100 11.29 -6.63 7.73
N ASP A 101 12.06 -7.26 8.62
CA ASP A 101 11.58 -8.27 9.55
C ASP A 101 10.34 -7.75 10.29
N MET A 102 9.16 -8.14 9.81
CA MET A 102 7.87 -7.78 10.38
C MET A 102 7.81 -8.18 11.85
N SER A 103 8.57 -9.20 12.26
CA SER A 103 8.73 -9.61 13.65
C SER A 103 9.45 -8.54 14.48
N SER A 104 10.47 -7.89 13.93
CA SER A 104 11.20 -6.78 14.57
C SER A 104 10.32 -5.53 14.70
N ILE A 105 9.60 -5.15 13.64
CA ILE A 105 8.64 -4.03 13.70
C ILE A 105 7.51 -4.34 14.70
N GLN A 106 6.99 -5.56 14.70
CA GLN A 106 5.95 -5.97 15.63
C GLN A 106 6.45 -6.03 17.09
N ALA A 107 7.72 -6.40 17.30
CA ALA A 107 8.35 -6.35 18.62
C ALA A 107 8.50 -4.89 19.10
N GLN A 108 8.96 -3.99 18.24
CA GLN A 108 9.06 -2.56 18.55
C GLN A 108 7.70 -1.94 18.86
N LEU A 109 6.65 -2.27 18.10
CA LEU A 109 5.29 -1.79 18.39
C LEU A 109 4.75 -2.32 19.73
N LYS A 110 5.06 -3.57 20.09
CA LYS A 110 4.69 -4.13 21.40
C LYS A 110 5.42 -3.41 22.55
N GLU A 111 6.70 -3.11 22.38
CA GLU A 111 7.48 -2.34 23.36
C GLU A 111 6.94 -0.92 23.53
N ILE A 112 6.68 -0.21 22.43
CA ILE A 112 6.08 1.13 22.46
C ILE A 112 4.70 1.10 23.13
N SER A 113 3.87 0.11 22.80
CA SER A 113 2.56 -0.05 23.45
C SER A 113 2.68 -0.31 24.95
N ARG A 114 3.67 -1.10 25.38
CA ARG A 114 3.94 -1.35 26.80
C ARG A 114 4.40 -0.08 27.52
N ALA A 115 5.33 0.67 26.93
CA ALA A 115 5.79 1.95 27.46
C ALA A 115 4.66 2.97 27.55
N PHE A 116 3.83 3.06 26.52
CA PHE A 116 2.64 3.93 26.52
C PHE A 116 1.64 3.54 27.61
N LYS A 117 1.40 2.24 27.83
CA LYS A 117 0.52 1.77 28.91
C LYS A 117 1.06 2.08 30.30
N ILE A 118 2.38 2.10 30.49
CA ILE A 118 3.00 2.52 31.76
C ILE A 118 2.79 4.02 31.96
N VAL A 119 3.18 4.84 30.97
CA VAL A 119 3.03 6.30 31.04
C VAL A 119 1.58 6.74 31.19
N VAL A 120 0.65 6.11 30.46
CA VAL A 120 -0.80 6.40 30.53
C VAL A 120 -1.45 5.77 31.76
N GLY A 121 -0.99 4.60 32.20
CA GLY A 121 -1.46 3.96 33.43
C GLY A 121 -1.09 4.76 34.68
N ASP A 122 0.12 5.32 34.70
CA ASP A 122 0.59 6.18 35.79
C ASP A 122 -0.13 7.54 35.76
N THR A 123 -0.39 8.11 34.58
CA THR A 123 -1.12 9.40 34.46
C THR A 123 -2.64 9.28 34.68
N LEU A 124 -3.27 8.14 34.40
CA LEU A 124 -4.70 7.91 34.72
C LEU A 124 -4.94 7.52 36.19
N SER A 125 -3.92 7.04 36.90
CA SER A 125 -4.01 6.81 38.36
C SER A 125 -4.10 8.14 39.14
N ASP A 126 -3.50 9.20 38.60
CA ASP A 126 -3.46 10.53 39.25
C ASP A 126 -4.65 11.43 38.89
N TYR A 127 -5.36 11.18 37.79
CA TYR A 127 -6.49 12.00 37.34
C TYR A 127 -7.88 11.38 37.57
N ALA A 128 -7.98 10.21 38.22
CA ALA A 128 -9.28 9.69 38.63
C ALA A 128 -9.81 10.49 39.85
N PRO A 129 -11.01 11.11 39.77
CA PRO A 129 -11.62 11.78 40.92
C PRO A 129 -11.65 10.81 42.12
N GLU A 130 -11.29 11.28 43.31
CA GLU A 130 -11.14 10.46 44.54
C GLU A 130 -12.34 9.53 44.81
N ASP A 131 -13.54 9.95 44.41
CA ASP A 131 -14.80 9.21 44.57
C ASP A 131 -14.83 7.89 43.78
N GLU A 132 -14.29 7.90 42.56
CA GLU A 132 -14.34 6.75 41.66
C GLU A 132 -13.26 5.70 42.00
N ARG A 133 -12.17 6.12 42.63
CA ARG A 133 -11.13 5.22 43.17
C ARG A 133 -11.63 4.44 44.37
N HIS A 134 -12.43 5.06 45.24
CA HIS A 134 -13.05 4.37 46.38
C HIS A 134 -14.10 3.35 45.91
N SER A 135 -14.91 3.73 44.92
CA SER A 135 -15.93 2.85 44.32
C SER A 135 -15.31 1.64 43.61
N ARG A 136 -14.26 1.82 42.80
CA ARG A 136 -13.55 0.70 42.14
C ARG A 136 -12.87 -0.23 43.14
N ARG A 137 -12.22 0.30 44.19
CA ARG A 137 -11.61 -0.53 45.25
C ARG A 137 -12.67 -1.29 46.05
N SER A 138 -13.83 -0.69 46.29
CA SER A 138 -14.96 -1.35 46.96
C SER A 138 -15.53 -2.49 46.12
N LEU A 139 -15.80 -2.25 44.83
CA LEU A 139 -16.29 -3.28 43.90
C LEU A 139 -15.29 -4.44 43.73
N LEU A 140 -14.00 -4.16 43.65
CA LEU A 140 -12.97 -5.19 43.52
C LEU A 140 -12.87 -6.06 44.79
N LYS A 141 -13.05 -5.45 45.98
CA LYS A 141 -13.14 -6.18 47.26
C LYS A 141 -14.38 -7.08 47.32
N THR A 142 -15.53 -6.58 46.85
CA THR A 142 -16.79 -7.35 46.80
C THR A 142 -16.68 -8.54 45.84
N LEU A 143 -16.15 -8.33 44.64
CA LEU A 143 -15.96 -9.41 43.65
C LEU A 143 -15.00 -10.49 44.15
N LEU A 144 -13.90 -10.11 44.80
CA LEU A 144 -12.96 -11.07 45.40
C LEU A 144 -13.58 -11.84 46.56
N ALA A 145 -14.45 -11.21 47.36
CA ALA A 145 -15.20 -11.88 48.42
C ALA A 145 -16.21 -12.90 47.84
N GLU A 146 -16.92 -12.56 46.78
CA GLU A 146 -17.86 -13.46 46.11
C GLU A 146 -17.16 -14.67 45.46
N SER A 147 -15.99 -14.48 44.86
CA SER A 147 -15.18 -15.58 44.31
C SER A 147 -14.71 -16.54 45.42
N ARG A 148 -14.40 -16.01 46.61
CA ARG A 148 -13.98 -16.82 47.78
C ARG A 148 -15.14 -17.64 48.36
N ILE A 149 -16.36 -17.08 48.36
CA ILE A 149 -17.59 -17.79 48.79
C ILE A 149 -17.96 -18.89 47.78
N LYS A 150 -17.86 -18.61 46.48
CA LYS A 150 -18.11 -19.61 45.42
C LYS A 150 -17.07 -20.75 45.45
N GLY A 151 -15.80 -20.44 45.78
CA GLY A 151 -14.75 -21.45 45.95
C GLY A 151 -14.94 -22.38 47.16
N LEU A 152 -15.56 -21.92 48.25
CA LEU A 152 -15.88 -22.75 49.40
C LEU A 152 -17.07 -23.68 49.15
N LYS A 153 -18.06 -23.23 48.34
CA LYS A 153 -19.25 -24.02 48.00
C LYS A 153 -18.94 -25.21 47.07
N ASN A 154 -17.83 -25.17 46.34
CA ASN A 154 -17.36 -26.24 45.46
C ASN A 154 -16.46 -27.29 46.16
N ARG A 155 -16.20 -27.15 47.47
CA ARG A 155 -15.37 -28.10 48.25
C ARG A 155 -16.17 -28.96 49.25
N SER A 156 -17.49 -28.88 49.25
CA SER A 156 -18.38 -29.65 50.15
C SER A 156 -19.28 -30.65 49.41
N GLY A 157 -18.89 -31.06 48.20
CA GLY A 157 -19.52 -32.15 47.45
C GLY A 157 -18.65 -33.40 47.47
#